data_AF-A0A9X9F107-F1
#
_entry.id   AF-A0A9X9F107-F1
#
_cell.length_a   1.000
_cell.length_b   1.000
_cell.length_c   1.000
_cell.angle_alpha   90.00
_cell.angle_beta   90.00
_cell.angle_gamma   90.00
#
_symmetry.space_group_name_H-M   'P 1'
#
loop_
_entity.id
_entity.type
_entity.pdbx_description
1 polymer ?
#
loop_
_entity_poly.entity_id
_entity_poly.type
_entity_poly.pdbx_seq_one_letter_code
_entity_poly.pdbx_strand_id
1 'polypeptide(L)'
;FDYKDLEILQSLHDGKSIVAQFHQPRPDLFVLINSNPVYCNDEIIGAVVSETDVTNQVALNEKLFNMSHEMHRLEQEVAKYKDESDPFLAMNGKSPVIQRTIQLARKVCSVKSTVLILGESGVGKEVFAKAIHEASEAAKAPFISINCGAIPEALFESELFGYERGAFSGANSKGKKGKIELAQGGTLFLDEIGEMPLDMQVKLLRVLQERKYYRVGGEKEINIDFRIIAATNRDLQEEMRKGTFRE
;
A
#
# COMPACT_ATOMS: atom_id res chain seq x y z
N PHE A 1 -24.75 -3.45 -25.20
CA PHE A 1 -23.46 -4.04 -24.87
C PHE A 1 -22.44 -3.44 -25.82
N ASP A 2 -21.71 -2.44 -25.37
CA ASP A 2 -20.62 -1.83 -26.15
C ASP A 2 -19.37 -2.69 -25.91
N TYR A 3 -18.65 -3.07 -26.98
CA TYR A 3 -17.45 -3.90 -26.87
C TYR A 3 -16.33 -3.17 -26.11
N LYS A 4 -16.41 -1.84 -26.02
CA LYS A 4 -15.51 -0.99 -25.24
C LYS A 4 -15.60 -1.23 -23.73
N ASP A 5 -16.73 -1.75 -23.24
CA ASP A 5 -16.95 -2.04 -21.82
C ASP A 5 -16.32 -3.38 -21.38
N LEU A 6 -15.88 -4.19 -22.36
CA LEU A 6 -15.22 -5.48 -22.14
C LEU A 6 -13.72 -5.32 -22.40
N GLU A 7 -12.97 -5.05 -21.34
CA GLU A 7 -11.50 -4.89 -21.40
C GLU A 7 -10.82 -6.05 -22.12
N ILE A 8 -11.34 -7.27 -21.98
CA ILE A 8 -10.87 -8.49 -22.64
C ILE A 8 -10.83 -8.35 -24.18
N LEU A 9 -11.76 -7.59 -24.77
CA LEU A 9 -11.88 -7.41 -26.22
C LEU A 9 -10.95 -6.32 -26.78
N GLN A 10 -10.31 -5.51 -25.92
CA GLN A 10 -9.37 -4.49 -26.38
C GLN A 10 -8.16 -5.12 -27.08
N SER A 11 -7.70 -6.30 -26.65
CA SER A 11 -6.62 -7.00 -27.33
C SER A 11 -7.02 -7.49 -28.73
N LEU A 12 -8.28 -7.88 -28.91
CA LEU A 12 -8.80 -8.35 -30.19
C LEU A 12 -8.97 -7.21 -31.21
N HIS A 13 -9.37 -6.02 -30.76
CA HIS A 13 -9.70 -4.90 -31.64
C HIS A 13 -8.57 -3.87 -31.77
N ASP A 14 -7.85 -3.59 -30.68
CA ASP A 14 -6.83 -2.53 -30.62
C ASP A 14 -5.40 -3.09 -30.67
N GLY A 15 -5.24 -4.43 -30.64
CA GLY A 15 -3.93 -5.09 -30.61
C GLY A 15 -3.13 -4.82 -29.34
N LYS A 16 -3.78 -4.34 -28.27
CA LYS A 16 -3.13 -4.05 -26.99
C LYS A 16 -3.07 -5.29 -26.11
N SER A 17 -1.88 -5.69 -25.73
CA SER A 17 -1.71 -6.67 -24.66
C SER A 17 -2.13 -6.10 -23.31
N ILE A 18 -2.85 -6.92 -22.55
CA ILE A 18 -3.27 -6.68 -21.18
C ILE A 18 -2.54 -7.70 -20.30
N VAL A 19 -1.93 -7.22 -19.22
CA VAL A 19 -1.18 -8.06 -18.28
C VAL A 19 -1.62 -7.74 -16.86
N ALA A 20 -1.98 -8.78 -16.13
CA ALA A 20 -2.40 -8.78 -14.74
C ALA A 20 -3.45 -7.70 -14.41
N GLN A 21 -4.36 -7.42 -15.35
CA GLN A 21 -5.37 -6.39 -15.13
C GLN A 21 -6.43 -6.90 -14.16
N PHE A 22 -6.64 -6.13 -13.10
CA PHE A 22 -7.61 -6.48 -12.08
C PHE A 22 -9.04 -6.26 -12.56
N HIS A 23 -9.89 -7.27 -12.37
CA HIS A 23 -11.29 -7.26 -12.78
C HIS A 23 -12.17 -7.96 -11.73
N GLN A 24 -13.38 -7.47 -11.51
CA GLN A 24 -14.34 -8.06 -10.57
C GLN A 24 -15.65 -8.43 -11.29
N PRO A 25 -15.68 -9.54 -12.05
CA PRO A 25 -16.83 -9.87 -12.91
C PRO A 25 -18.13 -10.06 -12.12
N ARG A 26 -18.04 -10.47 -10.85
CA ARG A 26 -19.16 -10.58 -9.91
C ARG A 26 -18.74 -10.03 -8.54
N PRO A 27 -19.68 -9.55 -7.69
CA PRO A 27 -19.35 -9.00 -6.38
C PRO A 27 -18.52 -9.93 -5.47
N ASP A 28 -18.61 -11.25 -5.67
CA ASP A 28 -17.97 -12.32 -4.92
C ASP A 28 -16.76 -12.95 -5.63
N LEU A 29 -16.39 -12.47 -6.82
CA LEU A 29 -15.31 -13.04 -7.64
C LEU A 29 -14.37 -11.94 -8.12
N PHE A 30 -13.09 -12.08 -7.79
CA PHE A 30 -12.02 -11.23 -8.26
C PHE A 30 -11.08 -12.03 -9.15
N VAL A 31 -10.72 -11.48 -10.31
CA VAL A 31 -9.83 -12.14 -11.27
C VAL A 31 -8.74 -11.19 -11.76
N LEU A 32 -7.61 -11.76 -12.16
CA LEU A 32 -6.60 -11.08 -12.97
C LEU A 32 -6.70 -11.56 -14.40
N ILE A 33 -6.81 -10.62 -15.32
CA ILE A 33 -6.95 -10.86 -16.75
C ILE A 33 -5.59 -10.63 -17.41
N ASN A 34 -5.13 -11.63 -18.16
CA ASN A 34 -4.10 -11.46 -19.18
C ASN A 34 -4.75 -11.67 -20.55
N SER A 35 -4.47 -10.78 -21.49
CA SER A 35 -4.97 -10.91 -22.87
C SER A 35 -3.86 -10.51 -23.84
N ASN A 36 -3.59 -11.36 -24.82
CA ASN A 36 -2.59 -11.10 -25.86
C ASN A 36 -3.18 -11.32 -27.26
N PRO A 37 -3.03 -10.37 -28.20
CA PRO A 37 -3.47 -10.55 -29.58
C PRO A 37 -2.69 -11.67 -30.28
N VAL A 38 -3.35 -12.35 -31.20
CA VAL A 38 -2.77 -13.35 -32.11
C VAL A 38 -2.73 -12.75 -33.51
N TYR A 39 -1.53 -12.70 -34.09
CA TYR A 39 -1.30 -12.14 -35.41
C TYR A 39 -1.12 -13.24 -36.46
N CYS A 40 -1.66 -12.99 -37.66
CA CYS A 40 -1.32 -13.72 -38.88
C CYS A 40 -1.17 -12.71 -40.01
N ASN A 41 -0.01 -12.68 -40.67
CA ASN A 41 0.31 -11.72 -41.72
C ASN A 41 0.04 -10.25 -41.31
N ASP A 42 0.49 -9.85 -40.13
CA ASP A 42 0.28 -8.52 -39.52
C ASP A 42 -1.18 -8.12 -39.25
N GLU A 43 -2.14 -9.02 -39.48
CA GLU A 43 -3.54 -8.84 -39.09
C GLU A 43 -3.85 -9.58 -37.79
N ILE A 44 -4.65 -8.94 -36.92
CA ILE A 44 -5.13 -9.56 -35.68
C ILE A 44 -6.24 -10.54 -36.04
N ILE A 45 -5.98 -11.84 -35.85
CA ILE A 45 -6.95 -12.91 -36.13
C ILE A 45 -7.66 -13.43 -34.88
N GLY A 46 -7.20 -13.01 -33.70
CA GLY A 46 -7.75 -13.47 -32.42
C GLY A 46 -7.04 -12.84 -31.22
N ALA A 47 -7.44 -13.26 -30.03
CA ALA A 47 -6.73 -12.97 -28.78
C ALA A 47 -6.76 -14.21 -27.87
N VAL A 48 -5.67 -14.46 -27.16
CA VAL A 48 -5.60 -15.47 -26.10
C VAL A 48 -5.82 -14.77 -24.77
N VAL A 49 -6.84 -15.23 -24.04
CA VAL A 49 -7.23 -14.67 -22.75
C VAL A 49 -7.06 -15.73 -21.68
N SER A 50 -6.46 -15.35 -20.56
CA SER A 50 -6.43 -16.18 -19.35
C SER A 50 -6.91 -15.37 -18.17
N GLU A 51 -7.80 -15.95 -17.37
CA GLU A 51 -8.28 -15.37 -16.11
C GLU A 51 -7.74 -16.19 -14.94
N THR A 52 -7.15 -15.52 -13.95
CA THR A 52 -6.70 -16.14 -12.71
C THR A 52 -7.58 -15.66 -11.56
N ASP A 53 -8.26 -16.58 -10.88
CA ASP A 53 -9.04 -16.25 -9.68
C ASP A 53 -8.11 -15.82 -8.54
N VAL A 54 -8.34 -14.61 -8.04
CA VAL A 54 -7.61 -14.00 -6.92
C VAL A 54 -8.50 -13.65 -5.73
N THR A 55 -9.72 -14.18 -5.69
CA THR A 55 -10.73 -13.87 -4.67
C THR A 55 -10.22 -14.16 -3.27
N ASN A 56 -9.60 -15.33 -3.07
CA ASN A 56 -9.06 -15.72 -1.78
C ASN A 56 -7.91 -14.82 -1.34
N GLN A 57 -7.06 -14.38 -2.27
CA GLN A 57 -5.92 -13.51 -2.03
C GLN A 57 -6.38 -12.11 -1.63
N VAL A 58 -7.36 -11.55 -2.33
CA VAL A 58 -8.01 -10.27 -1.98
C VAL A 58 -8.63 -10.37 -0.59
N ALA A 59 -9.48 -11.37 -0.35
CA ALA A 59 -10.18 -11.55 0.92
C ALA A 59 -9.21 -11.77 2.10
N LEU A 60 -8.13 -12.52 1.88
CA LEU A 60 -7.11 -12.75 2.90
C LEU A 60 -6.35 -11.46 3.23
N ASN A 61 -5.97 -10.66 2.23
CA ASN A 61 -5.31 -9.38 2.44
C ASN A 61 -6.20 -8.38 3.20
N GLU A 62 -7.49 -8.29 2.84
CA GLU A 62 -8.43 -7.44 3.58
C GLU A 62 -8.58 -7.90 5.03
N LYS A 63 -8.65 -9.21 5.26
CA LYS A 63 -8.74 -9.77 6.61
C LYS A 63 -7.48 -9.47 7.42
N LEU A 64 -6.30 -9.70 6.85
CA LEU A 64 -5.01 -9.38 7.48
C LEU A 64 -4.91 -7.90 7.85
N PHE A 65 -5.33 -7.03 6.94
CA PHE A 65 -5.36 -5.59 7.20
C PHE A 65 -6.29 -5.24 8.35
N ASN A 66 -7.55 -5.71 8.32
CA ASN A 66 -8.53 -5.41 9.36
C ASN A 66 -8.08 -5.94 10.73
N MET A 67 -7.50 -7.14 10.77
CA MET A 67 -6.93 -7.71 11.99
C MET A 67 -5.76 -6.90 12.51
N SER A 68 -4.83 -6.49 11.64
CA SER A 68 -3.66 -5.69 12.04
C SER A 68 -4.08 -4.32 12.58
N HIS A 69 -5.06 -3.69 11.93
CA HIS A 69 -5.63 -2.41 12.36
C HIS A 69 -6.37 -2.52 13.70
N GLU A 70 -7.23 -3.54 13.87
CA GLU A 70 -7.93 -3.79 15.13
C GLU A 70 -6.99 -4.16 16.26
N MET A 71 -5.99 -5.00 16.00
CA MET A 71 -4.95 -5.35 16.95
C MET A 71 -4.24 -4.09 17.45
N HIS A 72 -3.86 -3.19 16.55
CA HIS A 72 -3.23 -1.94 16.95
C HIS A 72 -4.16 -1.03 17.76
N ARG A 73 -5.44 -0.91 17.38
CA ARG A 73 -6.42 -0.15 18.17
C ARG A 73 -6.56 -0.69 19.60
N LEU A 74 -6.63 -2.02 19.74
CA LEU A 74 -6.70 -2.69 21.04
C LEU A 74 -5.41 -2.52 21.84
N GLU A 75 -4.24 -2.60 21.21
CA GLU A 75 -2.95 -2.32 21.85
C GLU A 75 -2.92 -0.90 22.43
N GLN A 76 -3.40 0.10 21.67
CA GLN A 76 -3.51 1.48 22.16
C GLN A 76 -4.50 1.62 23.32
N GLU A 77 -5.63 0.91 23.31
CA GLU A 77 -6.58 0.94 24.42
C GLU A 77 -6.01 0.29 25.68
N VAL A 78 -5.34 -0.85 25.55
CA VAL A 78 -4.64 -1.51 26.66
C VAL A 78 -3.52 -0.64 27.20
N ALA A 79 -2.76 0.03 26.33
CA ALA A 79 -1.71 0.97 26.71
C ALA A 79 -2.24 2.16 27.51
N LYS A 80 -3.50 2.60 27.33
CA LYS A 80 -4.11 3.64 28.20
C LYS A 80 -4.33 3.19 29.65
N TYR A 81 -4.46 1.88 29.88
CA TYR A 81 -4.62 1.31 31.22
C TYR A 81 -3.30 0.91 31.87
N LYS A 82 -2.23 0.77 31.08
CA LYS A 82 -0.87 0.63 31.58
C LYS A 82 -0.30 2.03 31.75
N ASP A 83 0.16 2.37 32.94
CA ASP A 83 0.73 3.68 33.24
C ASP A 83 2.15 3.86 32.62
N GLU A 84 2.31 3.47 31.35
CA GLU A 84 3.56 3.58 30.59
C GLU A 84 3.52 4.88 29.78
N SER A 85 4.05 5.95 30.36
CA SER A 85 4.08 7.28 29.74
C SER A 85 5.07 7.40 28.56
N ASP A 86 5.92 6.40 28.35
CA ASP A 86 6.95 6.41 27.32
C ASP A 86 6.81 5.19 26.38
N PRO A 87 6.33 5.39 25.15
CA PRO A 87 6.17 4.35 24.12
C PRO A 87 7.44 3.55 23.81
N PHE A 88 8.62 4.08 24.16
CA PHE A 88 9.90 3.40 23.94
C PHE A 88 10.30 2.47 25.10
N LEU A 89 9.63 2.51 26.26
CA LEU A 89 9.94 1.66 27.42
C LEU A 89 9.66 0.18 27.15
N ALA A 90 8.67 -0.13 26.29
CA ALA A 90 8.35 -1.49 25.90
C ALA A 90 9.48 -2.19 25.12
N MET A 91 10.48 -1.45 24.63
CA MET A 91 11.64 -2.00 23.92
C MET A 91 12.68 -2.54 24.91
N ASN A 92 12.70 -3.87 25.12
CA ASN A 92 13.57 -4.58 26.09
C ASN A 92 15.09 -4.61 25.77
N GLY A 93 15.59 -3.70 24.94
CA GLY A 93 16.98 -3.70 24.48
C GLY A 93 17.93 -2.89 25.39
N LYS A 94 19.00 -3.51 25.89
CA LYS A 94 20.01 -2.86 26.76
C LYS A 94 21.34 -2.51 26.08
N SER A 95 21.53 -2.87 24.80
CA SER A 95 22.80 -2.62 24.11
C SER A 95 23.03 -1.12 23.87
N PRO A 96 24.29 -0.65 23.81
CA PRO A 96 24.57 0.75 23.48
C PRO A 96 24.01 1.17 22.11
N VAL A 97 23.96 0.23 21.15
CA VAL A 97 23.45 0.48 19.80
C VAL A 97 21.94 0.71 19.83
N ILE A 98 21.17 -0.16 20.49
CA ILE A 98 19.70 0.01 20.56
C ILE A 98 19.32 1.27 21.34
N GLN A 99 20.06 1.62 22.40
CA GLN A 99 19.81 2.87 23.13
C GLN A 99 20.06 4.11 22.26
N ARG A 100 21.11 4.11 21.42
CA ARG A 100 21.35 5.20 20.46
C ARG A 100 20.22 5.29 19.43
N THR A 101 19.73 4.16 18.92
CA THR A 101 18.60 4.12 17.98
C THR A 101 17.32 4.66 18.63
N ILE A 102 17.02 4.27 19.87
CA ILE A 102 15.87 4.80 20.63
C ILE A 102 16.00 6.32 20.82
N GLN A 103 17.19 6.82 21.17
CA GLN A 103 17.41 8.26 21.31
C GLN A 103 17.23 9.01 19.98
N LEU A 104 17.66 8.42 18.86
CA LEU A 104 17.44 8.99 17.54
C LEU A 104 15.95 9.02 17.19
N ALA A 105 15.22 7.93 17.45
CA ALA A 105 13.78 7.85 17.24
C ALA A 105 13.04 8.93 18.05
N ARG A 106 13.39 9.11 19.33
CA ARG A 106 12.82 10.18 20.18
C ARG A 106 13.07 11.58 19.62
N LYS A 107 14.26 11.87 19.08
CA LYS A 107 14.55 13.16 18.44
C LYS A 107 13.70 13.38 17.19
N VAL A 108 13.44 12.33 16.43
CA VAL A 108 12.60 12.38 15.23
C VAL A 108 11.11 12.58 15.57
N CYS A 109 10.67 12.25 16.78
CA CYS A 109 9.29 12.51 17.23
C CYS A 109 8.94 14.01 17.30
N SER A 110 9.91 14.91 17.52
CA SER A 110 9.63 16.35 17.60
C SER A 110 9.42 17.03 16.24
N VAL A 111 9.59 16.31 15.14
CA VAL A 111 9.43 16.82 13.77
C VAL A 111 8.50 15.94 12.95
N LYS A 112 7.73 16.55 12.05
CA LYS A 112 6.82 15.85 11.11
C LYS A 112 7.52 15.38 9.83
N SER A 113 8.78 14.97 9.93
CA SER A 113 9.53 14.45 8.78
C SER A 113 9.19 12.98 8.50
N THR A 114 9.35 12.57 7.24
CA THR A 114 9.36 11.16 6.84
C THR A 114 10.48 10.43 7.56
N VAL A 115 10.23 9.21 8.01
CA VAL A 115 11.20 8.36 8.69
C VAL A 115 11.45 7.11 7.88
N LEU A 116 12.72 6.74 7.68
CA LEU A 116 13.12 5.47 7.07
C LEU A 116 13.81 4.60 8.12
N ILE A 117 13.28 3.41 8.37
CA ILE A 117 13.81 2.42 9.31
C ILE A 117 14.47 1.30 8.52
N LEU A 118 15.79 1.20 8.65
CA LEU A 118 16.59 0.16 8.01
C LEU A 118 16.91 -0.95 9.01
N GLY A 119 16.83 -2.20 8.56
CA GLY A 119 17.25 -3.35 9.34
C GLY A 119 16.71 -4.66 8.78
N GLU A 120 17.28 -5.77 9.23
CA GLU A 120 16.90 -7.12 8.80
C GLU A 120 15.42 -7.44 9.13
N SER A 121 14.87 -8.49 8.52
CA SER A 121 13.52 -8.93 8.83
C SER A 121 13.44 -9.45 10.28
N GLY A 122 12.33 -9.18 10.97
CA GLY A 122 12.10 -9.64 12.34
C GLY A 122 12.82 -8.87 13.46
N VAL A 123 13.58 -7.81 13.18
CA VAL A 123 14.30 -7.01 14.22
C VAL A 123 13.42 -6.02 14.99
N GLY A 124 12.10 -6.03 14.76
CA GLY A 124 11.15 -5.15 15.45
C GLY A 124 11.00 -3.75 14.84
N LYS A 125 11.20 -3.59 13.53
CA LYS A 125 11.01 -2.29 12.82
C LYS A 125 9.61 -1.70 13.03
N GLU A 126 8.58 -2.56 13.03
CA GLU A 126 7.21 -2.15 13.31
C GLU A 126 7.04 -1.57 14.73
N VAL A 127 7.73 -2.13 15.73
CA VAL A 127 7.70 -1.62 17.12
C VAL A 127 8.27 -0.21 17.19
N PHE A 128 9.33 0.09 16.43
CA PHE A 128 9.85 1.45 16.29
C PHE A 128 8.85 2.39 15.60
N ALA A 129 8.19 1.95 14.54
CA ALA A 129 7.20 2.76 13.85
C ALA A 129 6.01 3.12 14.75
N LYS A 130 5.50 2.14 15.51
CA LYS A 130 4.42 2.34 16.50
C LYS A 130 4.84 3.30 17.61
N ALA A 131 6.02 3.09 18.21
CA ALA A 131 6.51 3.98 19.26
C ALA A 131 6.71 5.42 18.78
N ILE A 132 7.20 5.61 17.55
CA ILE A 132 7.32 6.95 16.95
C ILE A 132 5.95 7.58 16.76
N HIS A 133 4.96 6.83 16.25
CA HIS A 133 3.60 7.31 16.08
C HIS A 133 2.98 7.74 17.43
N GLU A 134 3.00 6.86 18.42
CA GLU A 134 2.43 7.10 19.75
C GLU A 134 3.09 8.29 20.46
N ALA A 135 4.39 8.50 20.24
CA ALA A 135 5.13 9.61 20.83
C ALA A 135 4.97 10.94 20.08
N SER A 136 4.51 10.94 18.83
CA SER A 136 4.45 12.16 17.98
C SER A 136 3.05 12.60 17.58
N GLU A 137 2.09 11.68 17.53
CA GLU A 137 0.72 11.93 17.11
C GLU A 137 -0.26 11.91 18.30
N ALA A 138 -1.46 12.42 18.08
CA ALA A 138 -2.51 12.38 19.10
C ALA A 138 -2.95 10.92 19.39
N ALA A 139 -3.36 10.61 20.61
CA ALA A 139 -3.79 9.27 21.02
C ALA A 139 -5.02 8.68 20.30
N LYS A 140 -5.64 9.43 19.38
CA LYS A 140 -6.74 8.98 18.51
C LYS A 140 -6.37 9.04 17.03
N ALA A 141 -5.14 9.46 16.70
CA ALA A 141 -4.67 9.53 15.33
C ALA A 141 -4.60 8.10 14.76
N PRO A 142 -4.99 7.89 13.49
CA PRO A 142 -4.91 6.58 12.88
C PRO A 142 -3.45 6.19 12.61
N PHE A 143 -3.12 4.92 12.86
CA PHE A 143 -1.89 4.31 12.39
C PHE A 143 -2.25 3.22 11.39
N ILE A 144 -1.98 3.48 10.12
CA ILE A 144 -2.31 2.56 9.03
C ILE A 144 -1.02 1.88 8.58
N SER A 145 -0.95 0.57 8.78
CA SER A 145 0.18 -0.26 8.34
C SER A 145 -0.13 -0.93 7.01
N ILE A 146 0.84 -0.89 6.09
CA ILE A 146 0.82 -1.58 4.80
C ILE A 146 2.11 -2.37 4.67
N ASN A 147 1.99 -3.69 4.52
CA ASN A 147 3.11 -4.51 4.10
C ASN A 147 3.13 -4.55 2.56
N CYS A 148 4.16 -3.95 1.95
CA CYS A 148 4.23 -3.83 0.50
C CYS A 148 4.49 -5.17 -0.20
N GLY A 149 5.16 -6.12 0.46
CA GLY A 149 5.42 -7.46 -0.06
C GLY A 149 4.20 -8.39 -0.02
N ALA A 150 3.21 -8.10 0.83
CA ALA A 150 2.01 -8.93 0.98
C ALA A 150 0.90 -8.61 -0.04
N ILE A 151 0.93 -7.43 -0.66
CA ILE A 151 -0.11 -6.98 -1.59
C ILE A 151 0.30 -7.34 -3.03
N PRO A 152 -0.50 -8.14 -3.75
CA PRO A 152 -0.28 -8.39 -5.18
C PRO A 152 -0.19 -7.07 -5.96
N GLU A 153 0.77 -6.97 -6.87
CA GLU A 153 1.05 -5.77 -7.68
C GLU A 153 -0.22 -5.20 -8.34
N ALA A 154 -1.03 -6.07 -8.96
CA ALA A 154 -2.28 -5.71 -9.62
C ALA A 154 -3.34 -5.07 -8.69
N LEU A 155 -3.26 -5.31 -7.38
CA LEU A 155 -4.18 -4.77 -6.37
C LEU A 155 -3.62 -3.55 -5.66
N PHE A 156 -2.32 -3.29 -5.81
CA PHE A 156 -1.60 -2.33 -4.97
C PHE A 156 -2.20 -0.93 -5.11
N GLU A 157 -2.52 -0.53 -6.33
CA GLU A 157 -3.08 0.78 -6.61
C GLU A 157 -4.47 0.96 -5.96
N SER A 158 -5.36 -0.01 -6.14
CA SER A 158 -6.73 0.05 -5.65
C SER A 158 -6.80 -0.07 -4.12
N GLU A 159 -5.89 -0.80 -3.49
CA GLU A 159 -5.75 -0.83 -2.03
C GLU A 159 -5.21 0.50 -1.48
N LEU A 160 -4.12 1.02 -2.08
CA LEU A 160 -3.43 2.19 -1.56
C LEU A 160 -4.25 3.48 -1.75
N PHE A 161 -4.75 3.72 -2.98
CA PHE A 161 -5.47 4.94 -3.36
C PHE A 161 -6.99 4.78 -3.25
N GLY A 162 -7.52 3.57 -3.31
CA GLY A 162 -8.96 3.36 -3.42
C GLY A 162 -9.44 3.62 -4.84
N TYR A 163 -10.73 3.35 -5.07
CA TYR A 163 -11.34 3.49 -6.39
C TYR A 163 -12.75 4.07 -6.29
N GLU A 164 -13.13 4.83 -7.32
CA GLU A 164 -14.51 5.30 -7.50
C GLU A 164 -15.40 4.21 -8.11
N ARG A 165 -16.72 4.39 -8.04
CA ARG A 165 -17.64 3.44 -8.68
C ARG A 165 -17.34 3.38 -10.19
N GLY A 166 -17.28 2.18 -10.75
CA GLY A 166 -17.04 2.00 -12.19
C GLY A 166 -15.63 2.36 -12.66
N ALA A 167 -14.65 2.49 -11.75
CA ALA A 167 -13.25 2.76 -12.11
C ALA A 167 -12.61 1.68 -13.01
N PHE A 168 -13.10 0.45 -12.89
CA PHE A 168 -12.79 -0.69 -13.75
C PHE A 168 -14.05 -1.55 -13.84
N SER A 169 -14.14 -2.38 -14.88
CA SER A 169 -15.27 -3.29 -15.03
C SER A 169 -15.36 -4.19 -13.80
N GLY A 170 -16.51 -4.19 -13.10
CA GLY A 170 -16.67 -4.92 -11.84
C GLY A 170 -16.46 -4.14 -10.53
N ALA A 171 -15.97 -2.91 -10.58
CA ALA A 171 -15.77 -2.10 -9.37
C ALA A 171 -17.06 -2.02 -8.53
N ASN A 172 -16.94 -2.25 -7.22
CA ASN A 172 -18.05 -2.14 -6.28
C ASN A 172 -18.82 -0.82 -6.51
N SER A 173 -20.16 -0.92 -6.56
CA SER A 173 -21.07 0.19 -6.84
C SER A 173 -20.96 1.35 -5.84
N LYS A 174 -20.37 1.11 -4.65
CA LYS A 174 -20.10 2.13 -3.62
C LYS A 174 -18.69 2.72 -3.66
N GLY A 175 -17.80 2.22 -4.52
CA GLY A 175 -16.36 2.51 -4.48
C GLY A 175 -15.68 1.96 -3.21
N LYS A 176 -14.38 2.22 -3.06
CA LYS A 176 -13.59 1.83 -1.89
C LYS A 176 -12.61 2.94 -1.52
N LYS A 177 -12.52 3.24 -0.22
CA LYS A 177 -11.50 4.15 0.31
C LYS A 177 -10.14 3.48 0.32
N GLY A 178 -9.12 4.19 -0.14
CA GLY A 178 -7.74 3.73 -0.07
C GLY A 178 -7.14 3.83 1.33
N LYS A 179 -6.07 3.09 1.58
CA LYS A 179 -5.32 3.16 2.84
C LYS A 179 -4.77 4.55 3.15
N ILE A 180 -4.40 5.30 2.11
CA ILE A 180 -3.94 6.69 2.22
C ILE A 180 -5.02 7.56 2.87
N GLU A 181 -6.28 7.40 2.46
CA GLU A 181 -7.40 8.15 3.04
C GLU A 181 -7.65 7.77 4.51
N LEU A 182 -7.45 6.49 4.84
CA LEU A 182 -7.59 6.01 6.21
C LEU A 182 -6.49 6.53 7.15
N ALA A 183 -5.32 6.89 6.61
CA ALA A 183 -4.20 7.42 7.38
C ALA A 183 -4.32 8.91 7.70
N GLN A 184 -5.36 9.58 7.18
CA GLN A 184 -5.58 11.01 7.34
C GLN A 184 -5.54 11.45 8.80
N GLY A 185 -4.70 12.45 9.09
CA GLY A 185 -4.51 13.00 10.43
C GLY A 185 -3.66 12.14 11.37
N GLY A 186 -2.97 11.12 10.85
CA GLY A 186 -2.10 10.24 11.64
C GLY A 186 -0.86 9.80 10.88
N THR A 187 -0.61 8.50 10.83
CA THR A 187 0.62 7.94 10.24
C THR A 187 0.32 6.78 9.29
N LEU A 188 0.97 6.82 8.13
CA LEU A 188 1.06 5.71 7.18
C LEU A 188 2.40 5.01 7.37
N PHE A 189 2.37 3.76 7.82
CA PHE A 189 3.53 2.89 7.93
C PHE A 189 3.61 1.98 6.71
N LEU A 190 4.74 2.05 5.98
CA LEU A 190 5.03 1.25 4.80
C LEU A 190 6.13 0.25 5.15
N ASP A 191 5.75 -0.97 5.49
CA ASP A 191 6.71 -2.05 5.70
C ASP A 191 7.15 -2.66 4.37
N GLU A 192 8.40 -3.07 4.32
CA GLU A 192 9.07 -3.59 3.13
C GLU A 192 8.93 -2.68 1.90
N ILE A 193 9.15 -1.36 2.06
CA ILE A 193 8.99 -0.37 0.97
C ILE A 193 9.80 -0.69 -0.30
N GLY A 194 10.88 -1.45 -0.17
CA GLY A 194 11.68 -1.92 -1.31
C GLY A 194 11.02 -3.00 -2.17
N GLU A 195 9.89 -3.56 -1.74
CA GLU A 195 9.02 -4.46 -2.52
C GLU A 195 7.95 -3.69 -3.32
N MET A 196 7.85 -2.36 -3.16
CA MET A 196 6.83 -1.57 -3.83
C MET A 196 7.06 -1.54 -5.35
N PRO A 197 6.04 -1.83 -6.17
CA PRO A 197 6.12 -1.70 -7.62
C PRO A 197 6.56 -0.30 -8.08
N LEU A 198 7.37 -0.24 -9.14
CA LEU A 198 7.98 1.02 -9.62
C LEU A 198 6.94 2.09 -10.00
N ASP A 199 5.85 1.69 -10.63
CA ASP A 199 4.73 2.56 -11.00
C ASP A 199 4.04 3.15 -9.76
N MET A 200 3.91 2.37 -8.69
CA MET A 200 3.39 2.81 -7.40
C MET A 200 4.33 3.78 -6.70
N GLN A 201 5.66 3.59 -6.82
CA GLN A 201 6.64 4.54 -6.29
C GLN A 201 6.46 5.93 -6.93
N VAL A 202 6.16 6.01 -8.24
CA VAL A 202 5.88 7.29 -8.92
C VAL A 202 4.64 7.96 -8.35
N LYS A 203 3.56 7.21 -8.18
CA LYS A 203 2.29 7.73 -7.66
C LYS A 203 2.45 8.19 -6.21
N LEU A 204 3.11 7.40 -5.38
CA LEU A 204 3.41 7.76 -3.99
C LEU A 204 4.27 9.02 -3.89
N LEU A 205 5.27 9.18 -4.76
CA LEU A 205 6.09 10.39 -4.79
C LEU A 205 5.25 11.64 -5.08
N ARG A 206 4.33 11.57 -6.03
CA ARG A 206 3.39 12.69 -6.31
C ARG A 206 2.53 13.01 -5.10
N VAL A 207 2.01 11.99 -4.43
CA VAL A 207 1.23 12.14 -3.20
C VAL A 207 2.04 12.83 -2.10
N LEU A 208 3.31 12.47 -1.96
CA LEU A 208 4.23 13.09 -0.99
C LEU A 208 4.53 14.56 -1.30
N GLN A 209 4.72 14.90 -2.57
CA GLN A 209 5.07 16.25 -3.02
C GLN A 209 3.86 17.19 -3.04
N GLU A 210 2.75 16.74 -3.62
CA GLU A 210 1.56 17.55 -3.84
C GLU A 210 0.62 17.56 -2.63
N ARG A 211 0.76 16.59 -1.72
CA ARG A 211 -0.17 16.34 -0.58
C ARG A 211 -1.61 16.11 -1.04
N LYS A 212 -1.76 15.58 -2.24
CA LYS A 212 -3.03 15.32 -2.88
C LYS A 212 -2.95 14.12 -3.80
N TYR A 213 -4.09 13.52 -4.08
CA TYR A 213 -4.19 12.42 -5.02
C TYR A 213 -5.61 12.25 -5.56
N TYR A 214 -5.76 11.38 -6.56
CA TYR A 214 -7.04 10.97 -7.12
C TYR A 214 -7.24 9.48 -6.86
N ARG A 215 -8.47 9.08 -6.56
CA ARG A 215 -8.83 7.66 -6.57
C ARG A 215 -8.70 7.11 -7.99
N VAL A 216 -8.50 5.80 -8.11
CA VAL A 216 -8.53 5.12 -9.41
C VAL A 216 -9.89 5.38 -10.06
N GLY A 217 -9.87 5.87 -11.30
CA GLY A 217 -11.07 6.24 -12.07
C GLY A 217 -11.85 7.45 -11.53
N GLY A 218 -11.31 8.18 -10.54
CA GLY A 218 -11.96 9.34 -9.93
C GLY A 218 -11.44 10.67 -10.46
N GLU A 219 -12.34 11.64 -10.62
CA GLU A 219 -12.00 13.01 -11.04
C GLU A 219 -11.85 13.98 -9.86
N LYS A 220 -12.19 13.54 -8.65
CA LYS A 220 -12.14 14.37 -7.44
C LYS A 220 -10.77 14.28 -6.78
N GLU A 221 -10.12 15.42 -6.65
CA GLU A 221 -8.88 15.59 -5.90
C GLU A 221 -9.13 15.44 -4.40
N ILE A 222 -8.29 14.66 -3.72
CA ILE A 222 -8.36 14.41 -2.27
C ILE A 222 -7.10 14.96 -1.63
N ASN A 223 -7.25 15.92 -0.71
CA ASN A 223 -6.15 16.42 0.10
C ASN A 223 -5.80 15.43 1.19
N ILE A 224 -4.51 15.28 1.45
CA ILE A 224 -3.99 14.37 2.47
C ILE A 224 -3.04 15.07 3.44
N ASP A 225 -3.13 14.71 4.71
CA ASP A 225 -2.18 15.12 5.74
C ASP A 225 -1.94 13.94 6.67
N PHE A 226 -0.80 13.28 6.48
CA PHE A 226 -0.31 12.22 7.36
C PHE A 226 1.21 12.20 7.34
N ARG A 227 1.77 11.61 8.39
CA ARG A 227 3.20 11.30 8.50
C ARG A 227 3.50 9.98 7.80
N ILE A 228 4.63 9.88 7.11
CA ILE A 228 5.11 8.60 6.56
C ILE A 228 6.23 8.04 7.43
N ILE A 229 6.12 6.75 7.75
CA ILE A 229 7.22 5.94 8.26
C ILE A 229 7.39 4.76 7.29
N ALA A 230 8.56 4.58 6.73
CA ALA A 230 8.88 3.46 5.84
C ALA A 230 9.90 2.54 6.50
N ALA A 231 9.83 1.25 6.22
CA ALA A 231 10.79 0.26 6.69
C ALA A 231 11.20 -0.68 5.56
N THR A 232 12.47 -1.10 5.55
CA THR A 232 12.95 -2.13 4.63
C THR A 232 14.21 -2.82 5.16
N ASN A 233 14.42 -4.06 4.70
CA ASN A 233 15.66 -4.82 4.84
C ASN A 233 16.54 -4.77 3.59
N ARG A 234 16.06 -4.19 2.48
CA ARG A 234 16.80 -4.07 1.22
C ARG A 234 17.75 -2.87 1.26
N ASP A 235 18.87 -2.98 0.54
CA ASP A 235 19.73 -1.83 0.28
C ASP A 235 19.13 -0.99 -0.86
N LEU A 236 18.41 0.07 -0.48
CA LEU A 236 17.77 0.96 -1.47
C LEU A 236 18.78 1.61 -2.42
N GLN A 237 20.03 1.85 -2.01
CA GLN A 237 21.06 2.41 -2.90
C GLN A 237 21.48 1.42 -3.98
N GLU A 238 21.47 0.13 -3.68
CA GLU A 238 21.70 -0.92 -4.66
C GLU A 238 20.49 -1.09 -5.59
N GLU A 239 19.28 -1.09 -5.03
CA GLU A 239 18.04 -1.21 -5.82
C GLU A 239 17.85 -0.02 -6.77
N MET A 240 18.24 1.19 -6.36
CA MET A 240 18.31 2.36 -7.24
C MET A 240 19.29 2.15 -8.40
N ARG A 241 20.48 1.60 -8.13
CA ARG A 241 21.47 1.28 -9.18
C ARG A 241 20.97 0.22 -10.16
N LYS A 242 20.13 -0.72 -9.70
CA LYS A 242 19.48 -1.74 -10.53
C LYS A 242 18.25 -1.23 -11.29
N GLY A 243 17.74 -0.04 -10.96
CA GLY A 243 16.52 0.53 -11.53
C GLY A 243 15.23 -0.10 -10.98
N THR A 244 15.30 -0.85 -9.88
CA THR A 244 14.16 -1.47 -9.18
C THR A 244 13.58 -0.58 -8.08
N PHE A 245 14.27 0.51 -7.74
CA PHE A 245 13.80 1.57 -6.86
C PHE A 245 14.14 2.94 -7.45
N ARG A 246 13.29 3.95 -7.25
CA ARG A 246 13.51 5.30 -7.78
C ARG A 246 14.43 6.15 -6.92
N GLU A 247 15.12 7.07 -7.58
CA GLU A 247 15.92 8.16 -7.00
C GLU A 247 15.05 9.34 -6.55
#